data_AF-G9N3B2-F1
#
_entry.id   AF-G9N3B2-F1
#
_cell.length_a   1.000
_cell.length_b   1.000
_cell.length_c   1.000
_cell.angle_alpha   90.00
_cell.angle_beta   90.00
_cell.angle_gamma   90.00
#
_symmetry.space_group_name_H-M   'P 1'
#
loop_
_entity.id
_entity.type
_entity.pdbx_description
1 polymer ?
#
loop_
_entity_poly.entity_id
_entity_poly.type
_entity_poly.pdbx_seq_one_letter_code
_entity_poly.pdbx_strand_id
1 'polypeptide(L)'
;MPRRIFKNLVIATAGPLPGQLTVDSLRQWTTIRKGTFTEEFDEQVTHLLCTREQFDRKLPRIKEALARGKRQHIVHCDWFEISAVNEKRQPEREYSMRNILAKQNAAKREQARIERGKREGERAVNTNFFHIYSDRTFFSYQIDLNRDDNETGELGQRYTLYLWESNAKPHLYWFTAKFMKKKGDSQPSFHRPSPCSGPWRHEMDLFMEFFRIKTGIEWQDRVIGQKTMPSSFFQYSPPVRGKPVGRRLRFCYEYCLEINAQLRGLPWPPVEDTQVKEETVATE
;
A
#
# COMPACT_ATOMS: atom_id res chain seq x y z
N MET A 1 -45.77 20.29 -26.73
CA MET A 1 -45.54 20.52 -25.28
C MET A 1 -44.16 19.97 -24.91
N PRO A 2 -43.37 20.68 -24.09
CA PRO A 2 -42.04 20.21 -23.69
C PRO A 2 -42.11 18.87 -22.94
N ARG A 3 -41.10 18.01 -23.17
CA ARG A 3 -41.04 16.68 -22.56
C ARG A 3 -40.91 16.78 -21.03
N ARG A 4 -41.54 15.85 -20.32
CA ARG A 4 -41.61 15.81 -18.84
C ARG A 4 -40.34 15.22 -18.21
N ILE A 5 -39.16 15.72 -18.61
CA ILE A 5 -37.87 15.10 -18.28
C ILE A 5 -37.45 15.28 -16.83
N PHE A 6 -37.99 16.28 -16.13
CA PHE A 6 -37.69 16.54 -14.71
C PHE A 6 -38.85 16.16 -13.79
N LYS A 7 -39.79 15.32 -14.28
CA LYS A 7 -40.89 14.82 -13.46
C LYS A 7 -40.37 14.18 -12.18
N ASN A 8 -40.95 14.56 -11.04
CA ASN A 8 -40.60 14.11 -9.68
C ASN A 8 -39.20 14.53 -9.20
N LEU A 9 -38.54 15.47 -9.87
CA LEU A 9 -37.26 16.01 -9.42
C LEU A 9 -37.47 17.35 -8.70
N VAL A 10 -36.86 17.46 -7.53
CA VAL A 10 -36.69 18.72 -6.81
C VAL A 10 -35.25 19.19 -7.02
N ILE A 11 -35.09 20.33 -7.66
CA ILE A 11 -33.79 20.88 -8.10
C ILE A 11 -33.50 22.16 -7.32
N ALA A 12 -32.29 22.27 -6.80
CA ALA A 12 -31.77 23.47 -6.15
C ALA A 12 -30.39 23.82 -6.72
N THR A 13 -29.93 25.05 -6.49
CA THR A 13 -28.57 25.47 -6.82
C THR A 13 -27.70 25.61 -5.57
N ALA A 14 -26.41 25.32 -5.69
CA ALA A 14 -25.45 25.53 -4.61
C ALA A 14 -25.05 27.00 -4.44
N GLY A 15 -25.23 27.81 -5.48
CA GLY A 15 -24.92 29.23 -5.57
C GLY A 15 -25.26 29.79 -6.95
N PRO A 16 -24.92 31.05 -7.24
CA PRO A 16 -25.18 31.67 -8.55
C PRO A 16 -24.49 30.89 -9.68
N LEU A 17 -25.27 30.40 -10.66
CA LEU A 17 -24.74 29.67 -11.81
C LEU A 17 -24.40 30.65 -12.95
N PRO A 18 -23.43 30.33 -13.82
CA PRO A 18 -23.00 31.20 -14.91
C PRO A 18 -24.03 31.28 -16.03
N GLY A 19 -23.88 32.30 -16.88
CA GLY A 19 -24.63 32.43 -18.13
C GLY A 19 -26.12 32.71 -17.92
N GLN A 20 -26.96 31.98 -18.65
CA GLN A 20 -28.41 32.18 -18.63
C GLN A 20 -29.11 31.47 -17.47
N LEU A 21 -28.39 30.68 -16.65
CA LEU A 21 -28.93 29.92 -15.52
C LEU A 21 -29.20 30.78 -14.28
N THR A 22 -29.95 31.86 -14.46
CA THR A 22 -30.52 32.64 -13.36
C THR A 22 -31.57 31.83 -12.59
N VAL A 23 -31.88 32.26 -11.37
CA VAL A 23 -32.89 31.59 -10.52
C VAL A 23 -34.26 31.55 -11.22
N ASP A 24 -34.65 32.64 -11.88
CA ASP A 24 -35.92 32.73 -12.59
C ASP A 24 -36.01 31.80 -13.79
N SER A 25 -34.95 31.75 -14.60
CA SER A 25 -34.91 30.85 -15.77
C SER A 25 -34.92 29.38 -15.35
N LEU A 26 -34.17 29.02 -14.31
CA LEU A 26 -34.17 27.67 -13.75
C LEU A 26 -35.57 27.28 -13.24
N ARG A 27 -36.23 28.18 -12.51
CA ARG A 27 -37.60 27.97 -12.03
C ARG A 27 -38.57 27.75 -13.19
N GLN A 28 -38.51 28.62 -14.20
CA GLN A 28 -39.38 28.53 -15.38
C GLN A 28 -39.12 27.24 -16.18
N TRP A 29 -37.87 26.95 -16.52
CA TRP A 29 -37.49 25.81 -17.36
C TRP A 29 -37.72 24.46 -16.67
N THR A 30 -37.56 24.41 -15.35
CA THR A 30 -37.87 23.22 -14.54
C THR A 30 -39.38 22.96 -14.50
N THR A 31 -40.18 24.01 -14.27
CA THR A 31 -41.65 23.93 -14.18
C THR A 31 -42.26 23.49 -15.51
N ILE A 32 -41.80 24.07 -16.62
CA ILE A 32 -42.23 23.70 -17.98
C ILE A 32 -42.03 22.20 -18.25
N ARG A 33 -40.96 21.62 -17.69
CA ARG A 33 -40.57 20.20 -17.83
C ARG A 33 -41.06 19.32 -16.68
N LYS A 34 -42.04 19.80 -15.91
CA LYS A 34 -42.75 19.11 -14.82
C LYS A 34 -41.89 18.74 -13.60
N GLY A 35 -40.78 19.43 -13.37
CA GLY A 35 -40.03 19.36 -12.10
C GLY A 35 -40.40 20.50 -11.15
N THR A 36 -39.77 20.51 -9.97
CA THR A 36 -39.90 21.56 -8.96
C THR A 36 -38.53 22.20 -8.72
N PHE A 37 -38.46 23.53 -8.77
CA PHE A 37 -37.27 24.27 -8.38
C PHE A 37 -37.47 24.88 -7.00
N THR A 38 -36.46 24.78 -6.14
CA THR A 38 -36.45 25.41 -4.81
C THR A 38 -35.15 26.18 -4.61
N GLU A 39 -35.26 27.33 -3.95
CA GLU A 39 -34.11 28.13 -3.54
C GLU A 39 -33.52 27.64 -2.23
N GLU A 40 -34.31 26.98 -1.39
CA GLU A 40 -33.87 26.42 -0.12
C GLU A 40 -33.27 25.03 -0.32
N PHE A 41 -32.31 24.65 0.53
CA PHE A 41 -31.71 23.33 0.48
C PHE A 41 -32.19 22.47 1.64
N ASP A 42 -33.18 21.61 1.37
CA ASP A 42 -33.81 20.74 2.36
C ASP A 42 -33.62 19.24 2.00
N GLU A 43 -34.28 18.34 2.73
CA GLU A 43 -34.21 16.91 2.46
C GLU A 43 -34.98 16.46 1.20
N GLN A 44 -35.89 17.29 0.69
CA GLN A 44 -36.70 16.99 -0.49
C GLN A 44 -35.91 17.24 -1.78
N VAL A 45 -34.89 18.10 -1.73
CA VAL A 45 -33.98 18.34 -2.86
C VAL A 45 -33.34 17.02 -3.31
N THR A 46 -33.62 16.65 -4.55
CA THR A 46 -33.05 15.46 -5.18
C THR A 46 -31.73 15.77 -5.91
N HIS A 47 -31.64 16.96 -6.51
CA HIS A 47 -30.51 17.39 -7.34
C HIS A 47 -30.03 18.77 -6.91
N LEU A 48 -28.75 18.87 -6.58
CA LEU A 48 -28.06 20.12 -6.31
C LEU A 48 -27.15 20.44 -7.50
N LEU A 49 -27.50 21.48 -8.24
CA LEU A 49 -26.71 22.00 -9.36
C LEU A 49 -25.57 22.88 -8.84
N CYS A 50 -24.36 22.67 -9.35
CA CYS A 50 -23.22 23.53 -9.06
C CYS A 50 -22.24 23.59 -10.22
N THR A 51 -21.33 24.56 -10.20
CA THR A 51 -20.15 24.56 -11.07
C THR A 51 -18.99 23.81 -10.43
N ARG A 52 -17.95 23.53 -11.21
CA ARG A 52 -16.72 22.93 -10.70
C ARG A 52 -16.06 23.77 -9.60
N GLU A 53 -15.98 25.07 -9.80
CA GLU A 53 -15.34 26.02 -8.88
C GLU A 53 -16.09 26.07 -7.55
N GLN A 54 -17.42 26.08 -7.59
CA GLN A 54 -18.26 26.08 -6.40
C GLN A 54 -18.08 24.80 -5.58
N PHE A 55 -17.99 23.65 -6.27
CA PHE A 55 -17.75 22.36 -5.63
C PHE A 55 -16.36 22.28 -5.00
N ASP A 56 -15.33 22.74 -5.71
CA ASP A 56 -13.95 22.73 -5.22
C ASP A 56 -13.75 23.69 -4.04
N ARG A 57 -14.43 24.86 -4.05
CA ARG A 57 -14.48 25.80 -2.90
C ARG A 57 -15.29 25.27 -1.71
N LYS A 58 -16.04 24.18 -1.88
CA LYS A 58 -16.94 23.59 -0.88
C LYS A 58 -17.90 24.63 -0.28
N LEU A 59 -18.78 25.20 -1.11
CA LEU A 59 -19.84 26.08 -0.62
C LEU A 59 -20.71 25.41 0.47
N PRO A 60 -21.36 26.18 1.35
CA PRO A 60 -22.12 25.63 2.49
C PRO A 60 -23.13 24.53 2.10
N ARG A 61 -23.95 24.76 1.06
CA ARG A 61 -24.92 23.78 0.55
C ARG A 61 -24.26 22.49 0.04
N ILE A 62 -23.06 22.59 -0.50
CA ILE A 62 -22.28 21.44 -0.97
C ILE A 62 -21.73 20.66 0.22
N LYS A 63 -21.20 21.35 1.25
CA LYS A 63 -20.76 20.70 2.50
C LYS A 63 -21.92 19.94 3.15
N GLU A 64 -23.07 20.57 3.22
CA GLU A 64 -24.29 19.97 3.76
C GLU A 64 -24.75 18.76 2.95
N ALA A 65 -24.82 18.88 1.62
CA ALA A 65 -25.14 17.77 0.73
C ALA A 65 -24.12 16.61 0.80
N LEU A 66 -22.85 16.91 1.07
CA LEU A 66 -21.81 15.90 1.30
C LEU A 66 -21.97 15.22 2.66
N ALA A 67 -22.33 15.98 3.71
CA ALA A 67 -22.57 15.46 5.05
C ALA A 67 -23.80 14.53 5.10
N ARG A 68 -24.85 14.84 4.34
CA ARG A 68 -26.06 14.01 4.18
C ARG A 68 -25.84 12.75 3.33
N GLY A 69 -24.61 12.49 2.87
CA GLY A 69 -24.24 11.25 2.20
C GLY A 69 -24.59 11.20 0.72
N LYS A 70 -25.22 10.10 0.26
CA LYS A 70 -25.49 9.82 -1.16
C LYS A 70 -26.95 10.07 -1.59
N ARG A 71 -27.79 10.56 -0.68
CA ARG A 71 -29.23 10.77 -0.92
C ARG A 71 -29.49 11.85 -1.98
N GLN A 72 -28.71 12.93 -1.98
CA GLN A 72 -28.80 14.00 -2.96
C GLN A 72 -27.72 13.90 -4.04
N HIS A 73 -28.14 14.05 -5.30
CA HIS A 73 -27.24 14.11 -6.45
C HIS A 73 -26.61 15.50 -6.54
N ILE A 74 -25.29 15.58 -6.35
CA ILE A 74 -24.54 16.81 -6.64
C ILE A 74 -24.02 16.68 -8.08
N VAL A 75 -24.56 17.48 -8.99
CA VAL A 75 -24.28 17.40 -10.43
C VAL A 75 -23.84 18.75 -10.98
N HIS A 76 -23.02 18.71 -12.02
CA HIS A 76 -22.62 19.90 -12.76
C HIS A 76 -23.82 20.56 -13.44
N CYS A 77 -23.83 21.89 -13.56
CA CYS A 77 -24.92 22.64 -14.20
C CYS A 77 -25.21 22.20 -15.65
N ASP A 78 -24.20 21.74 -16.39
CA ASP A 78 -24.36 21.22 -17.75
C ASP A 78 -25.35 20.05 -17.84
N TRP A 79 -25.50 19.26 -16.77
CA TRP A 79 -26.52 18.19 -16.75
C TRP A 79 -27.90 18.76 -17.03
N PHE A 80 -28.23 19.90 -16.44
CA PHE A 80 -29.52 20.55 -16.59
C PHE A 80 -29.67 21.17 -17.98
N GLU A 81 -28.65 21.92 -18.42
CA GLU A 81 -28.64 22.56 -19.75
C GLU A 81 -28.75 21.54 -20.87
N ILE A 82 -27.89 20.52 -20.88
CA ILE A 82 -27.85 19.49 -21.92
C ILE A 82 -29.13 18.64 -21.86
N SER A 83 -29.68 18.39 -20.67
CA SER A 83 -30.99 17.72 -20.56
C SER A 83 -32.11 18.57 -21.17
N ALA A 84 -32.09 19.88 -20.93
CA ALA A 84 -33.10 20.82 -21.41
C ALA A 84 -33.05 21.00 -22.93
N VAL A 85 -31.84 21.06 -23.51
CA VAL A 85 -31.59 21.18 -24.96
C VAL A 85 -31.96 19.89 -25.69
N ASN A 86 -31.55 18.73 -25.18
CA ASN A 86 -31.81 17.43 -25.83
C ASN A 86 -33.22 16.88 -25.57
N GLU A 87 -34.04 17.60 -24.81
CA GLU A 87 -35.35 17.16 -24.31
C GLU A 87 -35.34 15.73 -23.72
N LYS A 88 -34.23 15.37 -23.08
CA LYS A 88 -34.00 14.03 -22.51
C LYS A 88 -33.21 14.16 -21.22
N ARG A 89 -33.67 13.51 -20.15
CA ARG A 89 -32.93 13.43 -18.88
C ARG A 89 -31.60 12.73 -19.11
N GLN A 90 -30.50 13.46 -18.93
CA GLN A 90 -29.15 12.92 -19.02
C GLN A 90 -28.84 12.06 -17.78
N PRO A 91 -27.95 11.06 -17.91
CA PRO A 91 -27.53 10.24 -16.77
C PRO A 91 -26.72 11.08 -15.76
N GLU A 92 -27.15 11.11 -14.50
CA GLU A 92 -26.52 11.91 -13.45
C GLU A 92 -25.08 11.48 -13.17
N ARG A 93 -24.77 10.19 -13.41
CA ARG A 93 -23.47 9.59 -13.11
C ARG A 93 -22.32 10.32 -13.80
N GLU A 94 -22.53 10.77 -15.04
CA GLU A 94 -21.50 11.42 -15.86
C GLU A 94 -21.19 12.85 -15.39
N TYR A 95 -22.22 13.53 -14.90
CA TYR A 95 -22.14 14.90 -14.41
C TYR A 95 -21.97 14.99 -12.89
N SER A 96 -21.95 13.85 -12.19
CA SER A 96 -21.82 13.82 -10.75
C SER A 96 -20.45 14.32 -10.31
N MET A 97 -20.43 15.42 -9.54
CA MET A 97 -19.19 16.02 -9.05
C MET A 97 -18.38 15.05 -8.18
N ARG A 98 -19.07 14.16 -7.44
CA ARG A 98 -18.43 13.09 -6.66
C ARG A 98 -17.67 12.12 -7.57
N ASN A 99 -18.28 11.67 -8.67
CA ASN A 99 -17.64 10.73 -9.59
C ASN A 99 -16.47 11.38 -10.34
N ILE A 100 -16.64 12.63 -10.78
CA ILE A 100 -15.59 13.38 -11.47
C ILE A 100 -14.37 13.52 -10.55
N LEU A 101 -14.57 13.94 -9.28
CA LEU A 101 -13.49 14.03 -8.29
C LEU A 101 -12.86 12.66 -8.01
N ALA A 102 -13.66 11.60 -7.87
CA ALA A 102 -13.15 10.25 -7.65
C ALA A 102 -12.27 9.77 -8.82
N LYS A 103 -12.68 10.02 -10.07
CA LYS A 103 -11.89 9.72 -11.27
C LYS A 103 -10.56 10.48 -11.29
N GLN A 104 -10.59 11.79 -10.99
CA GLN A 104 -9.37 12.61 -10.92
C GLN A 104 -8.42 12.14 -9.83
N ASN A 105 -8.93 11.82 -8.64
CA ASN A 105 -8.13 11.30 -7.54
C ASN A 105 -7.57 9.91 -7.84
N ALA A 106 -8.31 9.06 -8.56
CA ALA A 106 -7.81 7.78 -9.04
C ALA A 106 -6.64 7.98 -10.03
N ALA A 107 -6.78 8.88 -11.01
CA ALA A 107 -5.72 9.21 -11.96
C ALA A 107 -4.47 9.78 -11.26
N LYS A 108 -4.65 10.70 -10.30
CA LYS A 108 -3.53 11.24 -9.50
C LYS A 108 -2.83 10.15 -8.70
N ARG A 109 -3.57 9.22 -8.07
CA ARG A 109 -3.00 8.09 -7.34
C ARG A 109 -2.22 7.16 -8.28
N GLU A 110 -2.74 6.90 -9.47
CA GLU A 110 -2.05 6.07 -10.46
C GLU A 110 -0.75 6.71 -10.94
N GLN A 111 -0.77 8.02 -11.24
CA GLN A 111 0.43 8.74 -11.61
C GLN A 111 1.48 8.73 -10.49
N ALA A 112 1.05 8.97 -9.24
CA ALA A 112 1.93 8.91 -8.08
C ALA A 112 2.51 7.49 -7.87
N ARG A 113 1.71 6.45 -8.14
CA ARG A 113 2.16 5.05 -8.09
C ARG A 113 3.23 4.77 -9.14
N ILE A 114 3.02 5.20 -10.39
CA ILE A 114 3.98 5.04 -11.49
C ILE A 114 5.30 5.75 -11.15
N GLU A 115 5.21 7.02 -10.73
CA GLU A 115 6.37 7.84 -10.40
C GLU A 115 7.17 7.27 -9.21
N ARG A 116 6.47 6.81 -8.18
CA ARG A 116 7.10 6.10 -7.05
C ARG A 116 7.85 4.86 -7.54
N GLY A 117 7.24 4.06 -8.42
CA GLY A 117 7.87 2.87 -8.98
C GLY A 117 9.12 3.17 -9.80
N LYS A 118 9.12 4.26 -10.59
CA LYS A 118 10.32 4.71 -11.32
C LYS A 118 11.46 5.04 -10.37
N ARG A 119 11.20 5.86 -9.35
CA ARG A 119 12.18 6.25 -8.32
C ARG A 119 12.73 5.03 -7.56
N GLU A 120 11.88 4.08 -7.20
CA GLU A 120 12.30 2.84 -6.54
C GLU A 120 13.11 1.95 -7.48
N GLY A 121 12.75 1.88 -8.77
CA GLY A 121 13.48 1.14 -9.80
C GLY A 121 14.87 1.68 -10.11
N GLU A 122 15.05 3.01 -10.09
CA GLU A 122 16.36 3.66 -10.20
C GLU A 122 17.26 3.35 -9.00
N ARG A 123 16.69 3.25 -7.80
CA ARG A 123 17.44 2.95 -6.57
C ARG A 123 17.75 1.47 -6.39
N ALA A 124 16.78 0.61 -6.68
CA ALA A 124 16.87 -0.83 -6.46
C ALA A 124 15.97 -1.60 -7.43
N VAL A 125 14.67 -1.73 -7.13
CA VAL A 125 13.70 -2.50 -7.92
C VAL A 125 12.36 -1.78 -7.90
N ASN A 126 11.67 -1.75 -9.05
CA ASN A 126 10.36 -1.13 -9.18
C ASN A 126 9.27 -2.04 -8.61
N THR A 127 8.70 -1.66 -7.46
CA THR A 127 7.69 -2.45 -6.74
C THR A 127 6.33 -2.53 -7.44
N ASN A 128 6.11 -1.76 -8.51
CA ASN A 128 4.92 -1.93 -9.36
C ASN A 128 5.01 -3.19 -10.24
N PHE A 129 6.23 -3.65 -10.55
CA PHE A 129 6.46 -4.80 -11.43
C PHE A 129 6.96 -6.03 -10.67
N PHE A 130 7.47 -5.85 -9.46
CA PHE A 130 8.06 -6.91 -8.65
C PHE A 130 7.50 -6.88 -7.22
N HIS A 131 7.44 -8.04 -6.60
CA HIS A 131 7.11 -8.22 -5.19
C HIS A 131 8.15 -9.13 -4.54
N ILE A 132 8.14 -9.25 -3.20
CA ILE A 132 9.07 -10.14 -2.50
C ILE A 132 8.69 -11.58 -2.77
N TYR A 133 9.66 -12.36 -3.23
CA TYR A 133 9.50 -13.79 -3.45
C TYR A 133 9.17 -14.48 -2.13
N SER A 134 8.09 -15.27 -2.15
CA SER A 134 7.76 -16.19 -1.07
C SER A 134 7.83 -17.61 -1.59
N ASP A 135 8.51 -18.49 -0.87
CA ASP A 135 8.54 -19.90 -1.27
C ASP A 135 7.23 -20.63 -0.92
N ARG A 136 7.19 -21.92 -1.26
CA ARG A 136 6.04 -22.80 -0.98
C ARG A 136 5.75 -23.01 0.51
N THR A 137 6.67 -22.63 1.40
CA THR A 137 6.48 -22.66 2.85
C THR A 137 5.95 -21.32 3.37
N PHE A 138 5.62 -20.38 2.48
CA PHE A 138 5.23 -19.01 2.80
C PHE A 138 6.33 -18.21 3.51
N PHE A 139 7.59 -18.60 3.32
CA PHE A 139 8.72 -17.81 3.79
C PHE A 139 9.02 -16.69 2.82
N SER A 140 8.91 -15.45 3.30
CA SER A 140 9.27 -14.25 2.55
C SER A 140 10.78 -14.07 2.55
N TYR A 141 11.38 -13.98 1.35
CA TYR A 141 12.82 -13.74 1.17
C TYR A 141 13.19 -12.26 1.32
N GLN A 142 12.73 -11.66 2.42
CA GLN A 142 13.20 -10.40 2.95
C GLN A 142 13.80 -10.68 4.33
N ILE A 143 15.12 -10.74 4.41
CA ILE A 143 15.82 -11.07 5.66
C ILE A 143 16.75 -9.96 6.11
N ASP A 144 16.91 -9.85 7.43
CA ASP A 144 17.79 -8.88 8.04
C ASP A 144 19.03 -9.55 8.64
N LEU A 145 20.19 -8.99 8.32
CA LEU A 145 21.46 -9.30 8.92
C LEU A 145 21.90 -8.09 9.74
N ASN A 146 22.17 -8.29 11.02
CA ASN A 146 22.56 -7.20 11.92
C ASN A 146 23.99 -7.42 12.41
N ARG A 147 24.74 -6.33 12.58
CA ARG A 147 26.06 -6.34 13.20
C ARG A 147 26.15 -5.19 14.19
N ASP A 148 26.49 -5.56 15.42
CA ASP A 148 26.81 -4.64 16.50
C ASP A 148 28.24 -4.97 16.93
N ASP A 149 29.20 -4.24 16.36
CA ASP A 149 30.61 -4.43 16.68
C ASP A 149 31.04 -3.41 17.74
N ASN A 150 31.07 -3.86 18.99
CA ASN A 150 31.47 -3.05 20.14
C ASN A 150 32.97 -2.71 20.11
N GLU A 151 33.81 -3.51 19.44
CA GLU A 151 35.27 -3.31 19.43
C GLU A 151 35.69 -2.20 18.46
N THR A 152 35.03 -2.12 17.31
CA THR A 152 35.28 -1.06 16.30
C THR A 152 34.41 0.19 16.50
N GLY A 153 33.44 0.15 17.42
CA GLY A 153 32.47 1.22 17.65
C GLY A 153 31.39 1.34 16.55
N GLU A 154 31.34 0.37 15.62
CA GLU A 154 30.34 0.31 14.56
C GLU A 154 29.06 -0.39 15.02
N LEU A 155 28.20 0.36 15.71
CA LEU A 155 26.92 -0.14 16.23
C LEU A 155 25.75 0.09 15.27
N GLY A 156 24.84 -0.88 15.21
CA GLY A 156 23.55 -0.77 14.52
C GLY A 156 23.64 -0.89 13.00
N GLN A 157 24.65 -1.60 12.48
CA GLN A 157 24.75 -1.86 11.04
C GLN A 157 23.76 -2.96 10.64
N ARG A 158 23.08 -2.75 9.51
CA ARG A 158 22.07 -3.69 9.02
C ARG A 158 22.12 -3.83 7.51
N TYR A 159 22.16 -5.08 7.05
CA TYR A 159 21.77 -5.44 5.69
C TYR A 159 20.35 -5.99 5.70
N THR A 160 19.49 -5.50 4.82
CA THR A 160 18.26 -6.20 4.44
C THR A 160 18.44 -6.79 3.05
N LEU A 161 18.42 -8.11 2.95
CA LEU A 161 18.48 -8.83 1.69
C LEU A 161 17.07 -9.05 1.16
N TYR A 162 16.88 -8.87 -0.14
CA TYR A 162 15.60 -9.08 -0.83
C TYR A 162 15.82 -9.96 -2.04
N LEU A 163 15.00 -11.00 -2.16
CA LEU A 163 14.78 -11.71 -3.42
C LEU A 163 13.42 -11.29 -3.97
N TRP A 164 13.43 -10.64 -5.12
CA TRP A 164 12.23 -10.14 -5.80
C TRP A 164 11.78 -11.11 -6.88
N GLU A 165 10.47 -11.19 -7.08
CA GLU A 165 9.80 -11.94 -8.15
C GLU A 165 8.93 -10.99 -8.98
N SER A 166 8.98 -11.10 -10.31
CA SER A 166 8.16 -10.30 -11.21
C SER A 166 6.69 -10.71 -11.15
N ASN A 167 5.80 -9.72 -11.27
CA ASN A 167 4.35 -9.96 -11.38
C ASN A 167 3.97 -10.63 -12.72
N ALA A 168 4.80 -10.51 -13.75
CA ALA A 168 4.61 -11.12 -15.06
C ALA A 168 4.96 -12.62 -15.06
N LYS A 169 4.38 -13.36 -16.01
CA LYS A 169 4.67 -14.77 -16.29
C LYS A 169 5.32 -14.91 -17.68
N PRO A 170 6.40 -15.71 -17.85
CA PRO A 170 7.13 -16.42 -16.79
C PRO A 170 7.83 -15.46 -15.81
N HIS A 171 8.00 -15.89 -14.56
CA HIS A 171 8.58 -15.06 -13.52
C HIS A 171 10.09 -14.83 -13.75
N LEU A 172 10.52 -13.59 -13.55
CA LEU A 172 11.91 -13.17 -13.48
C LEU A 172 12.21 -12.63 -12.09
N TYR A 173 13.49 -12.64 -11.70
CA TYR A 173 13.91 -12.39 -10.33
C TYR A 173 15.00 -11.33 -10.24
N TRP A 174 15.15 -10.77 -9.04
CA TRP A 174 16.27 -9.90 -8.65
C TRP A 174 16.73 -10.20 -7.25
N PHE A 175 18.03 -10.24 -7.04
CA PHE A 175 18.65 -10.10 -5.73
C PHE A 175 19.10 -8.65 -5.50
N THR A 176 18.76 -8.11 -4.33
CA THR A 176 19.28 -6.82 -3.88
C THR A 176 19.60 -6.85 -2.39
N ALA A 177 20.61 -6.10 -1.97
CA ALA A 177 20.94 -5.89 -0.57
C ALA A 177 20.88 -4.39 -0.24
N LYS A 178 20.06 -4.02 0.74
CA LYS A 178 19.99 -2.67 1.29
C LYS A 178 20.89 -2.60 2.52
N PHE A 179 21.83 -1.67 2.55
CA PHE A 179 22.71 -1.45 3.70
C PHE A 179 22.34 -0.16 4.43
N MET A 180 22.35 -0.22 5.75
CA MET A 180 22.19 0.91 6.66
C MET A 180 23.41 0.93 7.59
N LYS A 181 24.17 2.04 7.57
CA LYS A 181 25.42 2.16 8.34
C LYS A 181 25.17 2.37 9.83
N LYS A 182 24.09 3.07 10.16
CA LYS A 182 23.68 3.36 11.54
C LYS A 182 22.18 3.18 11.69
N LYS A 183 21.75 2.91 12.93
CA LYS A 183 20.33 2.89 13.28
C LYS A 183 19.71 4.28 13.04
N GLY A 184 18.66 4.33 12.24
CA GLY A 184 17.96 5.59 11.91
C GLY A 184 18.56 6.39 10.76
N ASP A 185 19.56 5.84 10.04
CA ASP A 185 20.10 6.48 8.85
C ASP A 185 19.01 6.66 7.77
N SER A 186 19.02 7.83 7.13
CA SER A 186 18.02 8.24 6.14
C SER A 186 18.41 7.87 4.71
N GLN A 187 19.69 7.60 4.44
CA GLN A 187 20.23 7.32 3.11
C GLN A 187 20.83 5.91 3.04
N PRO A 188 20.00 4.88 2.80
CA PRO A 188 20.50 3.53 2.62
C PRO A 188 21.26 3.39 1.30
N SER A 189 22.34 2.61 1.29
CA SER A 189 22.98 2.19 0.05
C SER A 189 22.38 0.87 -0.44
N PHE A 190 22.34 0.69 -1.77
CA PHE A 190 21.80 -0.50 -2.40
C PHE A 190 22.89 -1.20 -3.20
N HIS A 191 22.99 -2.51 -3.02
CA HIS A 191 23.79 -3.39 -3.84
C HIS A 191 22.85 -4.22 -4.72
N ARG A 192 23.06 -4.13 -6.03
CA ARG A 192 22.31 -4.86 -7.06
C ARG A 192 23.33 -5.44 -8.04
N PRO A 193 23.75 -6.70 -7.85
CA PRO A 193 24.83 -7.28 -8.63
C PRO A 193 24.44 -7.56 -10.08
N SER A 194 23.20 -7.98 -10.32
CA SER A 194 22.73 -8.29 -11.67
C SER A 194 22.45 -7.02 -12.48
N PRO A 195 22.72 -7.00 -13.81
CA PRO A 195 22.39 -5.88 -14.68
C PRO A 195 20.94 -5.92 -15.20
N CYS A 196 20.35 -7.11 -15.33
CA CYS A 196 18.97 -7.35 -15.77
C CYS A 196 18.31 -8.47 -14.96
N SER A 197 16.97 -8.55 -14.98
CA SER A 197 16.21 -9.53 -14.19
C SER A 197 16.42 -10.91 -14.76
N GLY A 198 16.74 -11.88 -13.92
CA GLY A 198 17.19 -13.20 -14.36
C GLY A 198 16.29 -14.36 -13.94
N PRO A 199 16.67 -15.60 -14.31
CA PRO A 199 16.07 -16.81 -13.77
C PRO A 199 16.30 -16.92 -12.26
N TRP A 200 15.35 -17.55 -11.56
CA TRP A 200 15.39 -17.70 -10.10
C TRP A 200 16.70 -18.27 -9.56
N ARG A 201 17.25 -19.32 -10.21
CA ARG A 201 18.46 -20.00 -9.73
C ARG A 201 19.65 -19.04 -9.61
N HIS A 202 19.88 -18.23 -10.65
CA HIS A 202 21.00 -17.29 -10.68
C HIS A 202 20.92 -16.27 -9.55
N GLU A 203 19.76 -15.63 -9.39
CA GLU A 203 19.56 -14.61 -8.35
C GLU A 203 19.60 -15.21 -6.93
N MET A 204 19.10 -16.44 -6.77
CA MET A 204 19.19 -17.16 -5.50
C MET A 204 20.63 -17.53 -5.16
N ASP A 205 21.45 -17.90 -6.15
CA ASP A 205 22.87 -18.21 -5.92
C ASP A 205 23.64 -16.94 -5.49
N LEU A 206 23.36 -15.79 -6.11
CA LEU A 206 23.90 -14.49 -5.69
C LEU A 206 23.47 -14.12 -4.25
N PHE A 207 22.21 -14.38 -3.90
CA PHE A 207 21.71 -14.18 -2.54
C PHE A 207 22.47 -15.04 -1.52
N MET A 208 22.63 -16.33 -1.81
CA MET A 208 23.31 -17.27 -0.90
C MET A 208 24.79 -16.92 -0.76
N GLU A 209 25.46 -16.56 -1.84
CA GLU A 209 26.86 -16.15 -1.83
C GLU A 209 27.05 -14.85 -1.02
N PHE A 210 26.19 -13.86 -1.21
CA PHE A 210 26.24 -12.63 -0.42
C PHE A 210 26.01 -12.91 1.08
N PHE A 211 25.04 -13.76 1.40
CA PHE A 211 24.78 -14.20 2.77
C PHE A 211 26.01 -14.86 3.40
N ARG A 212 26.64 -15.79 2.67
CA ARG A 212 27.85 -16.49 3.09
C ARG A 212 29.01 -15.53 3.33
N ILE A 213 29.25 -14.59 2.42
CA ILE A 213 30.31 -13.58 2.56
C ILE A 213 30.09 -12.70 3.82
N LYS A 214 28.85 -12.31 4.13
CA LYS A 214 28.56 -11.41 5.25
C LYS A 214 28.48 -12.09 6.60
N THR A 215 28.03 -13.35 6.63
CA THR A 215 27.78 -14.08 7.89
C THR A 215 28.83 -15.15 8.19
N GLY A 216 29.59 -15.58 7.18
CA GLY A 216 30.49 -16.74 7.28
C GLY A 216 29.77 -18.10 7.29
N ILE A 217 28.44 -18.11 7.14
CA ILE A 217 27.61 -19.31 7.24
C ILE A 217 26.94 -19.56 5.89
N GLU A 218 26.95 -20.81 5.43
CA GLU A 218 26.17 -21.21 4.25
C GLU A 218 24.67 -20.98 4.48
N TRP A 219 23.93 -20.57 3.45
CA TRP A 219 22.49 -20.32 3.59
C TRP A 219 21.74 -21.56 4.13
N GLN A 220 22.17 -22.75 3.75
CA GLN A 220 21.60 -24.03 4.18
C GLN A 220 21.83 -24.31 5.66
N ASP A 221 22.86 -23.71 6.24
CA ASP A 221 23.28 -23.87 7.63
C ASP A 221 22.86 -22.69 8.50
N ARG A 222 22.03 -21.76 7.98
CA ARG A 222 21.59 -20.55 8.68
C ARG A 222 20.96 -20.76 10.06
N VAL A 223 20.40 -21.95 10.32
CA VAL A 223 19.86 -22.34 11.64
C VAL A 223 20.97 -22.95 12.50
N ILE A 224 21.80 -23.82 11.92
CA ILE A 224 22.92 -24.49 12.59
C ILE A 224 23.97 -23.48 13.08
N GLY A 225 24.33 -22.51 12.23
CA GLY A 225 25.33 -21.48 12.52
C GLY A 225 24.77 -20.26 13.26
N GLN A 226 23.51 -20.27 13.68
CA GLN A 226 22.94 -19.13 14.37
C GLN A 226 23.74 -18.83 15.66
N LYS A 227 24.24 -17.60 15.80
CA LYS A 227 25.05 -17.15 16.95
C LYS A 227 26.32 -17.97 17.21
N THR A 228 26.87 -18.67 16.22
CA THR A 228 28.15 -19.39 16.37
C THR A 228 29.35 -18.57 15.91
N MET A 229 29.13 -17.55 15.06
CA MET A 229 30.18 -16.71 14.50
C MET A 229 30.52 -15.52 15.41
N PRO A 230 31.76 -15.00 15.37
CA PRO A 230 32.16 -13.80 16.11
C PRO A 230 31.32 -12.55 15.77
N SER A 231 31.31 -11.56 16.66
CA SER A 231 30.59 -10.28 16.48
C SER A 231 31.04 -9.45 15.28
N SER A 232 32.23 -9.72 14.74
CA SER A 232 32.75 -9.06 13.54
C SER A 232 31.96 -9.40 12.27
N PHE A 233 31.28 -10.55 12.25
CA PHE A 233 30.39 -10.98 11.18
C PHE A 233 28.96 -10.47 11.40
N PHE A 234 28.20 -10.35 10.30
CA PHE A 234 26.78 -10.08 10.41
C PHE A 234 26.03 -11.32 10.90
N GLN A 235 25.07 -11.12 11.79
CA GLN A 235 24.26 -12.20 12.36
C GLN A 235 22.86 -12.21 11.76
N TYR A 236 22.42 -13.40 11.36
CA TYR A 236 21.05 -13.68 10.98
C TYR A 236 20.28 -14.30 12.14
N SER A 237 19.02 -13.91 12.31
CA SER A 237 18.09 -14.54 13.25
C SER A 237 16.91 -15.13 12.48
N PRO A 238 16.75 -16.46 12.46
CA PRO A 238 15.58 -17.11 11.89
C PRO A 238 14.28 -16.63 12.54
N PRO A 239 13.15 -16.61 11.80
CA PRO A 239 11.84 -16.34 12.37
C PRO A 239 11.50 -17.29 13.53
N VAL A 240 10.95 -16.73 14.61
CA VAL A 240 10.53 -17.47 15.81
C VAL A 240 9.03 -17.77 15.81
N ARG A 241 8.59 -18.63 16.74
CA ARG A 241 7.16 -18.94 17.04
C ARG A 241 6.40 -19.61 15.90
N GLY A 242 6.95 -20.69 15.34
CA GLY A 242 6.28 -21.50 14.31
C GLY A 242 6.19 -20.84 12.93
N LYS A 243 6.82 -19.67 12.75
CA LYS A 243 6.97 -19.06 11.43
C LYS A 243 7.90 -19.91 10.57
N PRO A 244 7.64 -20.00 9.25
CA PRO A 244 8.51 -20.74 8.35
C PRO A 244 9.90 -20.10 8.34
N VAL A 245 10.94 -20.93 8.23
CA VAL A 245 12.35 -20.50 8.13
C VAL A 245 12.89 -20.60 6.71
N GLY A 246 12.00 -20.85 5.75
CA GLY A 246 12.28 -21.03 4.34
C GLY A 246 12.83 -22.40 3.98
N ARG A 247 12.85 -22.71 2.69
CA ARG A 247 13.38 -23.96 2.14
C ARG A 247 14.91 -24.00 2.16
N ARG A 248 15.48 -25.14 1.73
CA ARG A 248 16.92 -25.39 1.61
C ARG A 248 17.64 -25.28 2.95
N LEU A 249 17.13 -25.90 4.01
CA LEU A 249 17.98 -26.24 5.16
C LEU A 249 18.81 -27.47 4.80
N ARG A 250 20.00 -27.61 5.37
CA ARG A 250 20.83 -28.81 5.19
C ARG A 250 20.14 -30.06 5.73
N PHE A 251 19.45 -29.92 6.85
CA PHE A 251 18.68 -30.98 7.50
C PHE A 251 17.28 -30.48 7.89
N CYS A 252 16.45 -31.33 8.50
CA CYS A 252 15.16 -30.89 9.04
C CYS A 252 15.37 -29.85 10.16
N TYR A 253 14.36 -29.00 10.38
CA TYR A 253 14.47 -27.86 11.28
C TYR A 253 14.85 -28.24 12.71
N GLU A 254 14.23 -29.30 13.27
CA GLU A 254 14.52 -29.78 14.62
C GLU A 254 15.97 -30.25 14.77
N TYR A 255 16.49 -31.02 13.81
CA TYR A 255 17.87 -31.47 13.83
C TYR A 255 18.88 -30.32 13.68
N CYS A 256 18.54 -29.30 12.88
CA CYS A 256 19.37 -28.10 12.80
C CYS A 256 19.44 -27.35 14.15
N LEU A 257 18.35 -27.32 14.93
CA LEU A 257 18.33 -26.72 16.26
C LEU A 257 19.12 -27.54 17.27
N GLU A 258 19.02 -28.87 17.22
CA GLU A 258 19.81 -29.78 18.06
C GLU A 258 21.32 -29.55 17.85
N ILE A 259 21.77 -29.54 16.60
CA ILE A 259 23.19 -29.27 16.28
C ILE A 259 23.58 -27.87 16.77
N ASN A 260 22.74 -26.85 16.54
CA ASN A 260 23.05 -25.50 17.04
C ASN A 260 23.23 -25.46 18.56
N ALA A 261 22.37 -26.16 19.30
CA ALA A 261 22.46 -26.26 20.76
C ALA A 261 23.76 -26.93 21.18
N GLN A 262 24.12 -28.06 20.55
CA GLN A 262 25.38 -28.76 20.80
C GLN A 262 26.60 -27.88 20.53
N LEU A 263 26.64 -27.17 19.39
CA LEU A 263 27.73 -26.24 19.04
C LEU A 263 27.87 -25.09 20.03
N ARG A 264 26.77 -24.69 20.69
CA ARG A 264 26.73 -23.59 21.65
C ARG A 264 26.81 -24.06 23.11
N GLY A 265 26.92 -25.37 23.36
CA GLY A 265 26.92 -25.94 24.70
C GLY A 265 25.61 -25.73 25.47
N LEU A 266 24.48 -25.63 24.77
CA LEU A 266 23.15 -25.46 25.36
C LEU A 266 22.43 -26.80 25.50
N PRO A 267 21.57 -26.97 26.53
CA PRO A 267 20.74 -28.17 26.67
C PRO A 267 19.74 -28.31 25.51
N TRP A 268 19.52 -29.54 25.06
CA TRP A 268 18.54 -29.90 24.04
C TRP A 268 17.73 -31.15 24.48
N PRO A 269 16.38 -31.14 24.44
CA PRO A 269 15.50 -30.02 24.07
C PRO A 269 15.64 -28.80 25.00
N PRO A 270 15.22 -27.59 24.56
CA PRO A 270 15.24 -26.41 25.41
C PRO A 270 14.42 -26.69 26.68
N VAL A 271 14.96 -26.36 27.85
CA VAL A 271 14.20 -26.46 29.11
C VAL A 271 12.96 -25.57 28.96
N GLU A 272 11.77 -26.15 29.07
CA GLU A 272 10.53 -25.37 29.06
C GLU A 272 10.55 -24.43 30.28
N ASP A 273 10.63 -23.10 30.04
CA ASP A 273 10.50 -22.07 31.06
C ASP A 273 9.10 -22.15 31.70
N THR A 274 8.94 -23.05 32.65
CA THR A 274 7.70 -23.25 33.42
C THR A 274 7.71 -22.39 34.70
N GLN A 275 8.46 -21.28 34.71
CA GLN A 275 8.63 -20.42 35.88
C GLN A 275 8.61 -18.93 35.52
N VAL A 276 7.46 -18.40 35.08
CA VAL A 276 7.18 -16.94 35.15
C VAL A 276 5.72 -16.67 35.55
N LYS A 277 5.03 -17.60 36.22
CA LYS A 277 3.62 -17.40 36.63
C LYS A 277 3.27 -17.62 38.09
N GLU A 278 4.20 -18.00 38.97
CA GLU A 278 3.86 -18.25 40.39
C GLU A 278 4.39 -17.19 41.37
N GLU A 279 5.29 -16.28 40.99
CA GLU A 279 5.83 -15.28 41.93
C GLU A 279 5.04 -13.96 42.03
N THR A 280 3.94 -13.77 41.28
CA THR A 280 3.10 -12.56 41.40
C THR A 280 1.81 -12.75 42.20
N VAL A 281 1.56 -13.92 42.80
CA VAL A 281 0.36 -14.18 43.63
C VAL A 281 0.68 -14.37 45.12
N ALA A 282 1.95 -14.35 45.51
CA ALA A 282 2.37 -14.52 46.90
C ALA A 282 2.87 -13.23 47.57
N THR A 283 2.20 -12.10 47.33
CA THR A 283 2.25 -10.93 48.21
C THR A 283 0.96 -10.12 48.07
N GLU A 284 -0.09 -10.59 48.75
CA GLU A 284 -1.17 -9.76 49.33
C GLU A 284 -1.42 -10.24 50.76
#